data_AF-A0A2D4I139-F1
#
_entry.id   AF-A0A2D4I139-F1
#
_cell.length_a   1.000
_cell.length_b   1.000
_cell.length_c   1.000
_cell.angle_alpha   90.00
_cell.angle_beta   90.00
_cell.angle_gamma   90.00
#
_symmetry.space_group_name_H-M   'P 1'
#
loop_
_entity.id
_entity.type
_entity.pdbx_description
1 polymer ?
#
loop_
_entity_poly.entity_id
_entity_poly.type
_entity_poly.pdbx_seq_one_letter_code
_entity_poly.pdbx_strand_id
1 'polypeptide(L)'
;HLSTRPNNFLGEKEIWDQAEKQLQKSLDDFGEPWKLNPGDGAFYGPKIDITIKDAIGRYHQCATIQLDFQLPVRFNLTYVGKDGNDKTRPVIIHRAILGSVERMMAILAEN
;
A
#
# COMPACT_ATOMS: atom_id res chain seq x y z
N HIS A 1 -1.80 -6.49 -7.33
CA HIS A 1 -0.35 -6.31 -7.60
C HIS A 1 0.36 -5.89 -6.32
N LEU A 2 1.60 -6.32 -6.12
CA LEU A 2 2.50 -5.78 -5.09
C LEU A 2 3.44 -4.77 -5.75
N SER A 3 3.23 -3.49 -5.47
CA SER A 3 4.01 -2.38 -6.01
C SER A 3 5.14 -2.02 -5.03
N THR A 4 6.38 -2.26 -5.45
CA THR A 4 7.58 -2.20 -4.60
C THR A 4 8.34 -0.87 -4.74
N ARG A 5 9.38 -0.70 -3.91
CA ARG A 5 10.19 0.51 -3.79
C ARG A 5 10.58 1.13 -5.14
N PRO A 6 10.20 2.40 -5.40
CA PRO A 6 10.65 3.14 -6.58
C PRO A 6 12.12 3.54 -6.48
N ASN A 7 12.70 4.04 -7.56
CA ASN A 7 14.07 4.57 -7.58
C ASN A 7 14.26 5.74 -6.59
N ASN A 8 13.25 6.61 -6.47
CA ASN A 8 13.25 7.76 -5.56
C ASN A 8 12.30 7.47 -4.40
N PHE A 9 12.85 7.13 -3.23
CA PHE A 9 12.09 6.78 -2.04
C PHE A 9 12.63 7.50 -0.80
N LEU A 10 11.80 7.57 0.24
CA LEU A 10 12.16 8.11 1.55
C LEU A 10 12.43 6.97 2.55
N GLY A 11 13.35 7.22 3.47
CA GLY A 11 13.68 6.31 4.57
C GLY A 11 14.78 5.31 4.23
N GLU A 12 14.99 4.40 5.17
CA GLU A 12 16.04 3.39 5.09
C GLU A 12 15.59 2.18 4.26
N LYS A 13 16.55 1.56 3.57
CA LYS A 13 16.29 0.43 2.67
C LYS A 13 15.75 -0.77 3.47
N GLU A 14 16.23 -0.95 4.68
CA GLU A 14 15.91 -2.04 5.59
C GLU A 14 14.44 -1.98 6.03
N ILE A 15 13.92 -0.78 6.31
CA ILE A 15 12.50 -0.58 6.65
C ILE A 15 11.61 -0.95 5.46
N TRP A 16 12.03 -0.56 4.26
CA TRP A 16 11.35 -0.91 3.02
C TRP A 16 11.34 -2.41 2.75
N ASP A 17 12.48 -3.09 2.93
CA ASP A 17 12.58 -4.53 2.73
C ASP A 17 11.66 -5.28 3.73
N GLN A 18 11.53 -4.78 4.97
CA GLN A 18 10.56 -5.30 5.94
C GLN A 18 9.11 -5.04 5.52
N ALA A 19 8.80 -3.84 5.03
CA ALA A 19 7.46 -3.45 4.58
C ALA A 19 6.99 -4.30 3.38
N GLU A 20 7.86 -4.47 2.38
CA GLU A 20 7.59 -5.29 1.20
C GLU A 20 7.37 -6.75 1.59
N LYS A 21 8.20 -7.30 2.48
CA LYS A 21 8.05 -8.66 2.99
C LYS A 21 6.73 -8.86 3.74
N GLN A 22 6.31 -7.88 4.54
CA GLN A 22 5.03 -7.93 5.25
C GLN A 22 3.84 -7.94 4.28
N LEU A 23 3.85 -7.05 3.27
CA LEU A 23 2.79 -7.01 2.26
C LEU A 23 2.77 -8.27 1.40
N GLN A 24 3.94 -8.78 1.01
CA GLN A 24 4.06 -10.04 0.29
C GLN A 24 3.46 -11.18 1.12
N LYS A 25 3.84 -11.30 2.40
CA LYS A 25 3.26 -12.30 3.29
C LYS A 25 1.74 -12.17 3.40
N SER A 26 1.20 -10.95 3.51
CA SER A 26 -0.24 -10.73 3.55
C SER A 26 -0.94 -11.17 2.26
N LEU A 27 -0.33 -10.97 1.09
CA LEU A 27 -0.86 -11.46 -0.18
C LEU A 27 -0.77 -12.99 -0.30
N ASP A 28 0.33 -13.58 0.16
CA ASP A 28 0.52 -15.04 0.19
C ASP A 28 -0.49 -15.72 1.13
N ASP A 29 -0.71 -15.15 2.31
CA ASP A 29 -1.72 -15.62 3.28
C ASP A 29 -3.16 -15.42 2.76
N PHE A 30 -3.40 -14.39 1.94
CA PHE A 30 -4.72 -14.15 1.32
C PHE A 30 -5.08 -15.23 0.28
N GLY A 31 -4.08 -15.86 -0.35
CA GLY A 31 -4.24 -17.05 -1.19
C GLY A 31 -4.71 -16.80 -2.62
N GLU A 32 -4.99 -15.55 -2.99
CA GLU A 32 -5.38 -15.20 -4.37
C GLU A 32 -4.15 -14.86 -5.25
N PRO A 33 -4.22 -15.09 -6.57
CA PRO A 33 -3.14 -14.76 -7.48
C PRO A 33 -2.80 -13.27 -7.45
N TRP A 34 -1.51 -12.98 -7.27
CA TRP A 34 -0.98 -11.63 -7.35
C TRP A 34 0.26 -11.59 -8.24
N LYS A 35 0.63 -10.38 -8.67
CA LYS A 35 1.80 -10.12 -9.50
C LYS A 35 2.64 -9.01 -8.90
N LEU A 36 3.95 -9.10 -9.05
CA LEU A 36 4.87 -8.01 -8.70
C LEU A 36 4.71 -6.86 -9.70
N ASN A 37 4.82 -5.63 -9.20
CA ASN A 37 4.83 -4.41 -10.00
C ASN A 37 6.05 -3.56 -9.57
N PRO A 38 7.25 -3.92 -10.05
CA PRO A 38 8.50 -3.37 -9.53
C PRO A 38 8.60 -1.86 -9.72
N GLY A 39 8.91 -1.13 -8.63
CA GLY A 39 9.20 0.30 -8.70
C GLY A 39 7.97 1.22 -8.76
N ASP A 40 6.75 0.67 -8.69
CA ASP A 40 5.51 1.46 -8.76
C ASP A 40 4.93 1.79 -7.36
N GLY A 41 5.67 1.49 -6.29
CA GLY A 41 5.34 1.89 -4.92
C GLY A 41 5.27 3.40 -4.75
N ALA A 42 4.56 3.87 -3.73
CA ALA A 42 4.58 5.30 -3.39
C ALA A 42 5.97 5.67 -2.84
N PHE A 43 6.39 6.94 -2.92
CA PHE A 43 7.72 7.33 -2.43
C PHE A 43 7.94 7.11 -0.92
N TYR A 44 6.86 6.92 -0.14
CA TYR A 44 6.89 6.69 1.31
C TYR A 44 6.66 5.23 1.74
N GLY A 45 6.38 4.32 0.81
CA GLY A 45 6.23 2.91 1.13
C GLY A 45 5.58 2.04 0.03
N PRO A 46 5.65 0.72 0.18
CA PRO A 46 5.08 -0.22 -0.78
C PRO A 46 3.56 -0.27 -0.66
N LYS A 47 2.90 -0.73 -1.72
CA LYS A 47 1.43 -0.83 -1.77
C LYS A 47 0.93 -2.07 -2.47
N ILE A 48 -0.24 -2.54 -2.05
CA ILE A 48 -1.06 -3.47 -2.79
C ILE A 48 -2.03 -2.65 -3.65
N ASP A 49 -2.00 -2.89 -4.95
CA ASP A 49 -2.91 -2.26 -5.90
C ASP A 49 -3.89 -3.28 -6.48
N ILE A 50 -5.18 -2.95 -6.40
CA ILE A 50 -6.26 -3.78 -6.89
C ILE A 50 -6.74 -3.18 -8.21
N THR A 51 -6.58 -3.97 -9.27
CA THR A 51 -7.03 -3.65 -10.61
C THR A 51 -8.30 -4.43 -10.92
N ILE A 52 -9.35 -3.74 -11.34
CA ILE A 52 -10.59 -4.33 -11.82
C ILE A 52 -10.68 -4.20 -13.34
N LYS A 53 -11.40 -5.12 -13.98
CA LYS A 53 -11.67 -5.08 -15.42
C LYS A 53 -13.11 -4.62 -15.63
N ASP A 54 -13.32 -3.60 -16.45
CA ASP A 54 -14.66 -3.10 -16.80
C ASP A 54 -15.36 -4.00 -17.84
N ALA A 55 -16.63 -3.70 -18.13
CA ALA A 55 -17.48 -4.51 -19.02
C ALA A 55 -16.94 -4.62 -20.47
N ILE A 56 -16.28 -3.57 -20.96
CA ILE A 56 -15.66 -3.53 -22.30
C ILE A 56 -14.19 -3.98 -22.31
N GLY A 57 -13.66 -4.37 -21.15
CA GLY A 57 -12.41 -5.12 -21.01
C GLY A 57 -11.15 -4.31 -20.70
N ARG A 58 -11.26 -3.05 -20.28
CA ARG A 58 -10.13 -2.22 -19.83
C ARG A 58 -9.85 -2.44 -18.35
N TYR A 59 -8.60 -2.26 -17.94
CA TYR A 59 -8.16 -2.42 -16.55
C TYR A 59 -8.03 -1.07 -15.84
N HIS A 60 -8.60 -0.99 -14.63
CA HIS A 60 -8.58 0.21 -13.80
C HIS A 60 -8.03 -0.11 -12.42
N GLN A 61 -7.01 0.62 -11.98
CA GLN A 61 -6.59 0.60 -10.58
C GLN A 61 -7.57 1.44 -9.75
N CYS A 62 -8.21 0.79 -8.79
CA CYS A 62 -9.23 1.42 -7.93
C CYS A 62 -8.83 1.34 -6.46
N ALA A 63 -8.78 0.12 -5.92
CA ALA A 63 -8.47 -0.06 -4.51
C ALA A 63 -6.95 -0.07 -4.28
N THR A 64 -6.53 0.39 -3.10
CA THR A 64 -5.12 0.39 -2.70
C THR A 64 -5.01 0.19 -1.18
N ILE A 65 -3.95 -0.49 -0.77
CA ILE A 65 -3.52 -0.61 0.63
C ILE A 65 -2.03 -0.28 0.65
N GLN A 66 -1.64 0.76 1.40
CA GLN A 66 -0.27 1.29 1.36
C GLN A 66 0.28 1.35 2.78
N LEU A 67 1.45 0.77 3.00
CA LEU A 67 2.15 0.89 4.28
C LEU A 67 3.04 2.13 4.26
N ASP A 68 2.89 2.98 5.26
CA ASP A 68 3.62 4.23 5.40
C ASP A 68 4.40 4.26 6.72
N PHE A 69 5.73 4.25 6.57
CA PHE A 69 6.69 4.32 7.67
C PHE A 69 7.31 5.73 7.81
N GLN A 70 7.00 6.65 6.90
CA GLN A 70 7.64 7.96 6.82
C GLN A 70 6.85 9.05 7.53
N LEU A 71 5.54 9.11 7.34
CA LEU A 71 4.70 10.08 8.05
C LEU A 71 4.77 9.91 9.58
N PRO A 72 4.82 8.70 10.15
CA PRO A 72 5.04 8.53 11.59
C PRO A 72 6.32 9.19 12.10
N VAL A 73 7.41 9.15 11.33
CA VAL A 73 8.68 9.81 11.69
C VAL A 73 8.55 11.33 11.55
N ARG A 74 7.99 11.81 10.43
CA ARG A 74 7.86 13.25 10.14
C ARG A 74 6.96 13.99 11.14
N PHE A 75 5.88 13.37 11.57
CA PHE A 75 4.98 13.94 12.59
C PHE A 75 5.41 13.61 14.02
N ASN A 76 6.55 12.91 14.19
CA ASN A 76 7.03 12.40 15.47
C ASN A 76 5.95 11.64 16.27
N LEU A 77 5.19 10.77 15.57
CA LEU A 77 4.20 9.93 16.21
C LEU A 77 4.89 8.84 17.03
N THR A 78 4.43 8.67 18.26
CA THR A 78 4.86 7.59 19.14
C THR A 78 3.68 7.03 19.94
N TYR A 79 3.84 5.82 20.47
CA TYR A 79 2.91 5.21 21.40
C TYR A 79 3.67 4.37 22.44
N VAL A 80 3.03 4.09 23.58
CA VAL A 80 3.59 3.23 24.63
C VAL A 80 3.45 1.77 24.24
N GLY A 81 4.58 1.09 24.03
CA GLY A 81 4.64 -0.33 23.71
C GLY A 81 4.31 -1.24 24.89
N LYS A 82 4.22 -2.55 24.64
CA LYS A 82 4.01 -3.56 25.69
C LYS A 82 5.14 -3.62 26.73
N ASP A 83 6.32 -3.16 26.34
CA ASP A 83 7.53 -3.03 27.17
C ASP A 83 7.54 -1.73 28.00
N GLY A 84 6.50 -0.89 27.89
CA GLY A 84 6.43 0.40 28.57
C GLY A 84 7.24 1.52 27.90
N ASN A 85 7.85 1.25 26.74
CA ASN A 85 8.66 2.23 26.01
C ASN A 85 7.77 3.17 25.18
N ASP A 86 7.84 4.47 25.46
CA ASP A 86 7.07 5.53 24.79
C ASP A 86 7.68 6.01 23.47
N LYS A 87 8.83 5.45 23.07
CA LYS A 87 9.51 5.76 21.80
C LYS A 87 9.11 4.85 20.64
N THR A 88 8.15 3.96 20.86
CA THR A 88 7.70 3.03 19.81
C THR A 88 6.93 3.81 18.74
N ARG A 89 7.30 3.63 17.47
CA ARG A 89 6.65 4.33 16.35
C ARG A 89 5.54 3.49 15.73
N PRO A 90 4.35 4.05 15.50
CA PRO A 90 3.29 3.34 14.79
C PRO A 90 3.62 3.24 13.30
N VAL A 91 2.98 2.30 12.61
CA VAL A 91 2.92 2.23 11.14
C VAL A 91 1.55 2.74 10.71
N ILE A 92 1.51 3.60 9.69
CA ILE A 92 0.25 4.07 9.10
C ILE A 92 -0.11 3.18 7.92
N ILE A 93 -1.39 2.80 7.80
CA ILE A 93 -1.92 2.10 6.64
C ILE A 93 -2.92 3.03 5.94
N HIS A 94 -2.57 3.48 4.74
CA HIS A 94 -3.49 4.21 3.87
C HIS A 94 -4.30 3.22 3.05
N ARG A 95 -5.62 3.42 2.97
CA ARG A 95 -6.48 2.49 2.25
C ARG A 95 -7.66 3.15 1.56
N ALA A 96 -7.96 2.69 0.36
CA ALA A 96 -9.19 3.01 -0.37
C ALA A 96 -9.74 1.73 -1.02
N ILE A 97 -11.05 1.46 -0.89
CA ILE A 97 -11.70 0.32 -1.57
C ILE A 97 -12.19 0.75 -2.95
N LEU A 98 -12.93 1.87 -3.03
CA LEU A 98 -13.46 2.35 -4.32
C LEU A 98 -12.42 3.17 -5.11
N GLY A 99 -11.30 3.54 -4.49
CA GLY A 99 -10.48 4.63 -4.99
C GLY A 99 -11.23 5.95 -4.88
N SER A 100 -11.30 6.71 -5.97
CA SER A 100 -12.20 7.86 -6.08
C SER A 100 -13.62 7.37 -6.39
N VAL A 101 -14.61 7.97 -5.73
CA VAL A 101 -16.03 7.65 -5.96
C VAL A 101 -16.41 8.01 -7.40
N GLU A 102 -15.90 9.11 -7.94
CA GLU A 102 -16.10 9.55 -9.31
C GLU A 102 -15.58 8.53 -10.32
N ARG A 103 -14.38 7.99 -10.11
CA ARG A 103 -13.83 6.94 -10.97
C ARG A 103 -14.67 5.66 -10.92
N MET A 104 -15.10 5.25 -9.72
CA MET A 104 -15.94 4.07 -9.58
C MET A 104 -17.29 4.26 -10.28
N MET A 105 -17.92 5.42 -10.13
CA MET A 105 -19.18 5.74 -10.83
C MET A 105 -19.00 5.69 -12.35
N ALA A 106 -17.90 6.23 -12.89
CA ALA A 106 -17.60 6.15 -14.32
C ALA A 106 -17.46 4.69 -14.80
N ILE A 107 -16.71 3.85 -14.07
CA ILE A 107 -16.55 2.42 -14.41
C ILE A 107 -17.88 1.68 -14.38
N LEU A 108 -18.74 1.96 -13.39
CA LEU A 108 -20.05 1.31 -13.25
C LEU A 108 -21.08 1.78 -14.30
N ALA A 109 -20.95 3.02 -14.78
CA ALA A 109 -21.84 3.57 -15.80
C ALA A 109 -21.51 3.07 -17.23
N GLU A 110 -20.35 2.46 -17.41
CA GLU A 110 -19.86 2.00 -18.71
C GLU A 110 -20.21 0.52 -18.93
N ASN A 111 -21.00 0.23 -19.97
CA ASN A 111 -21.44 -1.11 -20.39
C ASN A 111 -20.67 -1.57 -21.62
#